data_AF-G0MWU8-F1
#
_entry.id   AF-G0MWU8-F1
#
_cell.length_a   1.000
_cell.length_b   1.000
_cell.length_c   1.000
_cell.angle_alpha   90.00
_cell.angle_beta   90.00
_cell.angle_gamma   90.00
#
_symmetry.space_group_name_H-M   'P 1'
#
loop_
_entity.id
_entity.type
_entity.pdbx_description
1 polymer ?
#
loop_
_entity_poly.entity_id
_entity_poly.type
_entity_poly.pdbx_seq_one_letter_code
_entity_poly.pdbx_strand_id
1 'polypeptide(L)'
;MKKEGENINFSTPTEYLVLLQAIFIGAGFVAGVLYLIFAEPKASNFIFAVYFIYVLLLIIGVVGLCKEFVDFIHRMLKVEELTKYRNDYLIAFGAMGVFFVVLRVFVYFSKFSEELINVDGGRKEVTKQSVESKKVETKSIPEPEPQSKPASSKPSCNCSTPRISVTTTPTCKICSAPYTENGIHTPRIIKECGHSVCEQCADNLLKLKTENFITCPFCQKVTIVHGSAETLPKNFALLEQIESVQKIPMMSVKPNILY
;
A
#
# COMPACT_ATOMS: atom_id res chain seq x y z
N MET A 1 31.81 40.64 -44.64
CA MET A 1 31.13 40.28 -43.37
C MET A 1 30.39 38.97 -43.57
N LYS A 2 31.06 37.85 -43.33
CA LYS A 2 30.47 36.51 -43.41
C LYS A 2 30.32 36.04 -41.97
N LYS A 3 29.08 35.91 -41.48
CA LYS A 3 28.81 35.29 -40.18
C LYS A 3 29.16 33.82 -40.33
N GLU A 4 30.35 33.45 -39.86
CA GLU A 4 30.69 32.04 -39.67
C GLU A 4 29.72 31.48 -38.63
N GLY A 5 28.92 30.51 -39.04
CA GLY A 5 28.19 29.66 -38.12
C GLY A 5 29.24 28.88 -37.34
N GLU A 6 29.49 29.31 -36.11
CA GLU A 6 30.33 28.60 -35.15
C GLU A 6 29.64 27.27 -34.84
N ASN A 7 30.00 26.24 -35.62
CA ASN A 7 29.57 24.89 -35.37
C ASN A 7 30.20 24.48 -34.05
N ILE A 8 29.39 24.42 -33.00
CA ILE A 8 29.80 24.03 -31.65
C ILE A 8 30.37 22.60 -31.76
N ASN A 9 31.70 22.49 -31.79
CA ASN A 9 32.37 21.22 -31.98
C ASN A 9 32.50 20.56 -30.61
N PHE A 10 31.51 19.73 -30.27
CA PHE A 10 31.43 18.98 -29.01
C PHE A 10 32.56 17.95 -28.95
N SER A 11 33.68 18.35 -28.37
CA SER A 11 34.92 17.57 -28.45
C SER A 11 35.03 16.53 -27.33
N THR A 12 34.11 16.54 -26.35
CA THR A 12 34.13 15.61 -25.22
C THR A 12 32.75 14.97 -24.95
N PRO A 13 32.69 13.65 -24.67
CA PRO A 13 31.43 12.95 -24.30
C PRO A 13 30.72 13.58 -23.09
N THR A 14 31.50 14.23 -22.22
CA THR A 14 31.03 15.00 -21.07
C THR A 14 30.18 16.20 -21.46
N GLU A 15 30.56 16.94 -22.50
CA GLU A 15 29.78 18.10 -22.97
C GLU A 15 28.42 17.66 -23.55
N TYR A 16 28.38 16.54 -24.27
CA TYR A 16 27.12 15.99 -24.80
C TYR A 16 26.19 15.51 -23.68
N LEU A 17 26.73 14.81 -22.68
CA LEU A 17 25.97 14.39 -21.50
C LEU A 17 25.41 15.59 -20.71
N VAL A 18 26.19 16.66 -20.57
CA VAL A 18 25.77 17.88 -19.90
C VAL A 18 24.65 18.58 -20.67
N LEU A 19 24.74 18.68 -22.00
CA LEU A 19 23.65 19.22 -22.82
C LEU A 19 22.38 18.38 -22.75
N LEU A 20 22.52 17.06 -22.87
CA LEU A 20 21.39 16.13 -22.80
C LEU A 20 20.68 16.27 -21.46
N GLN A 21 21.44 16.33 -20.36
CA GLN A 21 20.91 16.58 -19.03
C GLN A 21 20.19 17.93 -18.97
N ALA A 22 20.79 19.01 -19.49
CA ALA A 22 20.16 20.33 -19.52
C ALA A 22 18.82 20.35 -20.29
N ILE A 23 18.70 19.60 -21.39
CA ILE A 23 17.45 19.46 -22.16
C ILE A 23 16.38 18.76 -21.32
N PHE A 24 16.72 17.66 -20.63
CA PHE A 24 15.78 16.97 -19.75
C PHE A 24 15.32 17.84 -18.58
N ILE A 25 16.23 18.64 -18.01
CA ILE A 25 15.91 19.61 -16.97
C ILE A 25 14.92 20.66 -17.48
N GLY A 26 15.22 21.26 -18.64
CA GLY A 26 14.36 22.25 -19.28
C GLY A 26 12.97 21.70 -19.61
N ALA A 27 12.90 20.51 -20.19
CA ALA A 27 11.64 19.85 -20.52
C ALA A 27 10.81 19.53 -19.27
N GLY A 28 11.44 19.05 -18.19
CA GLY A 28 10.77 18.79 -16.91
C GLY A 28 10.20 20.05 -16.28
N PHE A 29 10.94 21.17 -16.35
CA PHE A 29 10.45 22.47 -15.87
C PHE A 29 9.24 22.95 -16.68
N VAL A 30 9.31 22.89 -18.01
CA VAL A 30 8.19 23.26 -18.89
C VAL A 30 6.96 22.39 -18.64
N ALA A 31 7.14 21.08 -18.50
CA ALA A 31 6.04 20.16 -18.18
C ALA A 31 5.42 20.45 -16.81
N GLY A 32 6.24 20.79 -15.79
CA GLY A 32 5.75 21.19 -14.47
C GLY A 32 4.94 22.49 -14.50
N VAL A 33 5.40 23.49 -15.26
CA VAL A 33 4.66 24.75 -15.46
C VAL A 33 3.35 24.50 -16.22
N LEU A 34 3.38 23.70 -17.28
CA LEU A 34 2.17 23.33 -18.02
C LEU A 34 1.18 22.57 -17.12
N TYR A 35 1.65 21.66 -16.28
CA TYR A 35 0.81 20.98 -15.31
C TYR A 35 0.14 21.96 -14.34
N LEU A 36 0.87 22.95 -13.81
CA LEU A 36 0.29 23.97 -12.93
C LEU A 36 -0.76 24.85 -13.64
N ILE A 37 -0.58 25.13 -14.93
CA ILE A 37 -1.52 25.95 -15.73
C ILE A 37 -2.81 25.17 -16.05
N PHE A 38 -2.69 23.88 -16.38
CA PHE A 38 -3.82 23.05 -16.81
C PHE A 38 -4.44 22.21 -15.68
N ALA A 39 -3.87 22.22 -14.47
CA ALA A 39 -4.45 21.54 -13.33
C ALA A 39 -5.80 22.14 -12.96
N GLU A 40 -6.81 21.26 -12.77
CA GLU A 40 -8.10 21.67 -12.22
C GLU A 40 -7.89 22.38 -10.87
N PRO A 41 -8.52 23.55 -10.63
CA PRO A 41 -8.35 24.31 -9.40
C PRO A 41 -9.06 23.61 -8.23
N LYS A 42 -8.44 22.57 -7.70
CA LYS A 42 -8.82 21.88 -6.46
C LYS A 42 -7.93 22.37 -5.31
N ALA A 43 -8.51 22.54 -4.12
CA ALA A 43 -7.79 23.05 -2.95
C ALA A 43 -6.55 22.20 -2.57
N SER A 44 -6.59 20.89 -2.84
CA SER A 44 -5.44 19.99 -2.67
C SER A 44 -4.25 20.40 -3.55
N ASN A 45 -4.51 20.78 -4.80
CA ASN A 45 -3.49 21.12 -5.79
C ASN A 45 -2.74 22.41 -5.38
N PHE A 46 -3.43 23.36 -4.75
CA PHE A 46 -2.81 24.57 -4.20
C PHE A 46 -1.88 24.26 -3.02
N ILE A 47 -2.25 23.35 -2.12
CA ILE A 47 -1.41 22.94 -1.00
C ILE A 47 -0.10 22.31 -1.52
N PHE A 48 -0.18 21.45 -2.54
CA PHE A 48 1.01 20.87 -3.15
C PHE A 48 1.90 21.91 -3.84
N ALA A 49 1.30 22.88 -4.54
CA ALA A 49 2.05 23.97 -5.16
C ALA A 49 2.79 24.82 -4.12
N VAL A 50 2.15 25.13 -2.97
CA VAL A 50 2.79 25.86 -1.88
C VAL A 50 3.95 25.05 -1.28
N TYR A 51 3.77 23.75 -1.04
CA TYR A 51 4.83 22.88 -0.52
C TYR A 51 6.01 22.79 -1.49
N PHE A 52 5.72 22.69 -2.79
CA PHE A 52 6.73 22.69 -3.84
C PHE A 52 7.57 23.96 -3.85
N ILE A 53 6.92 25.13 -3.78
CA ILE A 53 7.59 26.43 -3.71
C ILE A 53 8.42 26.54 -2.42
N TYR A 54 7.88 26.07 -1.29
CA TYR A 54 8.61 26.07 -0.01
C TYR A 54 9.90 25.24 -0.08
N VAL A 55 9.81 24.02 -0.63
CA VAL A 55 10.98 23.14 -0.81
C VAL A 55 12.01 23.75 -1.75
N LEU A 56 11.57 24.38 -2.83
CA LEU A 56 12.44 25.13 -3.75
C LEU A 56 13.22 26.23 -3.02
N LEU A 57 12.54 27.04 -2.23
CA LEU A 57 13.15 28.12 -1.46
C LEU A 57 14.11 27.59 -0.39
N LEU A 58 13.77 26.48 0.26
CA LEU A 58 14.65 25.80 1.23
C LEU A 58 15.96 25.39 0.55
N ILE A 59 15.89 24.74 -0.62
CA ILE A 59 17.07 24.31 -1.37
C ILE A 59 17.94 25.50 -1.75
N ILE A 60 17.34 26.57 -2.29
CA ILE A 60 18.06 27.80 -2.64
C ILE A 60 18.75 28.40 -1.39
N GLY A 61 18.06 28.43 -0.25
CA GLY A 61 18.60 28.92 1.01
C GLY A 61 19.80 28.09 1.51
N VAL A 62 19.70 26.76 1.46
CA VAL A 62 20.81 25.87 1.86
C VAL A 62 22.01 26.03 0.94
N VAL A 63 21.79 26.11 -0.36
CA VAL A 63 22.87 26.32 -1.35
C VAL A 63 23.53 27.68 -1.17
N GLY A 64 22.74 28.73 -0.92
CA GLY A 64 23.23 30.05 -0.58
C GLY A 64 24.09 30.03 0.67
N LEU A 65 23.63 29.37 1.74
CA LEU A 65 24.38 29.23 2.98
C LEU A 65 25.69 28.44 2.78
N CYS A 66 25.65 27.34 2.01
CA CYS A 66 26.85 26.60 1.66
C CYS A 66 27.83 27.45 0.86
N LYS A 67 27.33 28.29 -0.06
CA LYS A 67 28.18 29.20 -0.84
C LYS A 67 28.82 30.26 0.06
N GLU A 68 28.06 30.89 0.95
CA GLU A 68 28.62 31.85 1.91
C GLU A 68 29.69 31.22 2.80
N PHE A 69 29.45 30.00 3.27
CA PHE A 69 30.42 29.27 4.09
C PHE A 69 31.70 28.94 3.31
N VAL A 70 31.57 28.51 2.06
CA VAL A 70 32.71 28.22 1.18
C VAL A 70 33.48 29.49 0.85
N ASP A 71 32.79 30.59 0.53
CA ASP A 71 33.40 31.91 0.35
C ASP A 71 34.10 32.40 1.63
N PHE A 72 33.53 32.14 2.81
CA PHE A 72 34.16 32.44 4.10
C PHE A 72 35.46 31.64 4.30
N ILE A 73 35.44 30.33 4.05
CA ILE A 73 36.64 29.48 4.12
C ILE A 73 37.69 29.96 3.11
N HIS A 74 37.29 30.30 1.89
CA HIS A 74 38.18 30.83 0.87
C HIS A 74 38.83 32.15 1.31
N ARG A 75 38.05 33.05 1.93
CA ARG A 75 38.56 34.30 2.53
C ARG A 75 39.54 34.04 3.68
N MET A 76 39.31 33.00 4.47
CA MET A 76 40.19 32.61 5.59
C MET A 76 41.48 31.91 5.15
N LEU A 77 41.45 31.13 4.06
CA LEU A 77 42.57 30.28 3.64
C LEU A 77 43.39 30.81 2.44
N LYS A 78 43.05 31.99 1.87
CA LYS A 78 43.74 32.58 0.69
C LYS A 78 44.00 31.58 -0.44
N VAL A 79 42.99 30.80 -0.80
CA VAL A 79 43.09 29.75 -1.81
C VAL A 79 43.10 30.35 -3.23
N GLU A 80 43.84 29.74 -4.16
CA GLU A 80 43.87 30.10 -5.58
C GLU A 80 42.49 30.04 -6.27
N GLU A 81 42.24 30.97 -7.20
CA GLU A 81 40.93 31.19 -7.84
C GLU A 81 40.38 29.97 -8.61
N LEU A 82 41.26 29.15 -9.21
CA LEU A 82 40.86 27.94 -9.95
C LEU A 82 40.20 26.89 -9.04
N THR A 83 40.67 26.77 -7.79
CA THR A 83 40.10 25.81 -6.83
C THR A 83 38.75 26.29 -6.31
N LYS A 84 38.58 27.60 -6.18
CA LYS A 84 37.30 28.23 -5.83
C LYS A 84 36.23 27.97 -6.89
N TYR A 85 36.57 28.19 -8.16
CA TYR A 85 35.64 27.98 -9.27
C TYR A 85 35.19 26.51 -9.40
N ARG A 86 36.11 25.57 -9.16
CA ARG A 86 35.80 24.12 -9.13
C ARG A 86 34.83 23.76 -8.01
N ASN A 87 35.03 24.30 -6.80
CA ASN A 87 34.13 24.05 -5.66
C ASN A 87 32.75 24.67 -5.89
N ASP A 88 32.67 25.87 -6.46
CA ASP A 88 31.40 26.53 -6.82
C ASP A 88 30.57 25.68 -7.80
N TYR A 89 31.21 25.10 -8.83
CA TYR A 89 30.51 24.17 -9.73
C TYR A 89 30.05 22.90 -9.03
N LEU A 90 30.87 22.33 -8.14
CA LEU A 90 30.53 21.11 -7.39
C LEU A 90 29.28 21.31 -6.52
N ILE A 91 29.18 22.47 -5.86
CA ILE A 91 28.00 22.84 -5.06
C ILE A 91 26.77 23.01 -5.96
N ALA A 92 26.92 23.67 -7.12
CA ALA A 92 25.83 23.85 -8.06
C ALA A 92 25.31 22.51 -8.63
N PHE A 93 26.21 21.61 -9.05
CA PHE A 93 25.81 20.28 -9.54
C PHE A 93 25.18 19.42 -8.44
N GLY A 94 25.70 19.48 -7.21
CA GLY A 94 25.12 18.80 -6.05
C GLY A 94 23.71 19.30 -5.74
N ALA A 95 23.51 20.62 -5.73
CA ALA A 95 22.21 21.25 -5.54
C ALA A 95 21.19 20.81 -6.58
N MET A 96 21.58 20.83 -7.85
CA MET A 96 20.73 20.38 -8.95
C MET A 96 20.35 18.91 -8.79
N GLY A 97 21.31 18.04 -8.45
CA GLY A 97 21.04 16.62 -8.21
C GLY A 97 20.02 16.39 -7.08
N VAL A 98 20.22 17.06 -5.93
CA VAL A 98 19.30 16.97 -4.78
C VAL A 98 17.91 17.48 -5.16
N PHE A 99 17.82 18.61 -5.85
CA PHE A 99 16.55 19.14 -6.33
C PHE A 99 15.82 18.14 -7.22
N PHE A 100 16.51 17.48 -8.17
CA PHE A 100 15.90 16.45 -9.02
C PHE A 100 15.40 15.22 -8.26
N VAL A 101 16.16 14.75 -7.27
CA VAL A 101 15.73 13.63 -6.43
C VAL A 101 14.51 14.02 -5.61
N VAL A 102 14.50 15.22 -5.03
CA VAL A 102 13.36 15.73 -4.25
C VAL A 102 12.11 15.87 -5.14
N LEU A 103 12.24 16.41 -6.35
CA LEU A 103 11.14 16.47 -7.32
C LEU A 103 10.57 15.08 -7.65
N ARG A 104 11.43 14.09 -7.89
CA ARG A 104 11.01 12.71 -8.18
C ARG A 104 10.30 12.07 -7.00
N VAL A 105 10.90 12.16 -5.81
CA VAL A 105 10.37 11.61 -4.57
C VAL A 105 9.04 12.28 -4.22
N PHE A 106 8.93 13.60 -4.41
CA PHE A 106 7.70 14.35 -4.19
C PHE A 106 6.55 13.83 -5.05
N VAL A 107 6.75 13.52 -6.34
CA VAL A 107 5.70 12.94 -7.19
C VAL A 107 5.20 11.60 -6.66
N TYR A 108 6.09 10.75 -6.12
CA TYR A 108 5.68 9.50 -5.47
C TYR A 108 4.87 9.74 -4.19
N PHE A 109 5.32 10.70 -3.37
CA PHE A 109 4.59 11.09 -2.16
C PHE A 109 3.23 11.71 -2.48
N SER A 110 3.11 12.52 -3.53
CA SER A 110 1.84 13.10 -3.99
C SER A 110 0.85 11.99 -4.35
N LYS A 111 1.29 10.97 -5.10
CA LYS A 111 0.45 9.82 -5.45
C LYS A 111 -0.01 9.02 -4.22
N PHE A 112 0.89 8.83 -3.25
CA PHE A 112 0.57 8.17 -1.98
C PHE A 112 -0.39 9.00 -1.12
N SER A 113 -0.23 10.32 -1.09
CA SER A 113 -1.12 11.22 -0.35
C SER A 113 -2.52 11.29 -0.94
N GLU A 114 -2.66 11.15 -2.27
CA GLU A 114 -3.96 11.07 -2.94
C GLU A 114 -4.71 9.77 -2.59
N GLU A 115 -4.00 8.65 -2.44
CA GLU A 115 -4.56 7.41 -1.90
C GLU A 115 -5.01 7.57 -0.44
N LEU A 116 -4.27 8.31 0.40
CA LEU A 116 -4.66 8.58 1.79
C LEU A 116 -5.84 9.54 1.92
N ILE A 117 -5.93 10.57 1.08
CA ILE A 117 -7.04 11.54 1.10
C ILE A 117 -8.35 10.90 0.61
N ASN A 118 -8.30 10.02 -0.40
CA ASN A 118 -9.49 9.27 -0.85
C ASN A 118 -10.01 8.31 0.23
N VAL A 119 -9.13 7.75 1.05
CA VAL A 119 -9.52 6.91 2.19
C VAL A 119 -10.25 7.72 3.27
N ASP A 120 -9.90 8.99 3.46
CA ASP A 120 -10.50 9.86 4.48
C ASP A 120 -11.78 10.57 4.00
N GLY A 121 -11.94 10.74 2.68
CA GLY A 121 -13.17 11.26 2.05
C GLY A 121 -14.41 10.38 2.30
N GLY A 122 -14.22 9.06 2.36
CA GLY A 122 -15.29 8.10 2.69
C GLY A 122 -15.73 8.12 4.16
N ARG A 123 -14.94 8.71 5.07
CA ARG A 123 -15.25 8.75 6.51
C ARG A 123 -16.23 9.85 6.88
N LYS A 124 -16.34 10.93 6.08
CA LYS A 124 -17.06 12.16 6.48
C LYS A 124 -18.56 12.16 6.15
N GLU A 125 -19.05 11.31 5.25
CA GLU A 125 -20.49 11.27 4.92
C GLU A 125 -21.36 10.49 5.92
N VAL A 126 -20.78 9.56 6.70
CA VAL A 126 -21.57 8.65 7.56
C VAL A 126 -22.10 9.32 8.85
N THR A 127 -21.55 10.47 9.26
CA THR A 127 -21.81 11.01 10.63
C THR A 127 -23.04 11.93 10.74
N LYS A 128 -23.76 12.28 9.67
CA LYS A 128 -24.88 13.25 9.75
C LYS A 128 -26.30 12.68 9.75
N GLN A 129 -26.48 11.36 9.64
CA GLN A 129 -27.82 10.79 9.44
C GLN A 129 -28.12 9.62 10.39
N SER A 130 -28.11 9.87 11.70
CA SER A 130 -28.84 9.00 12.66
C SER A 130 -29.04 9.67 14.03
N VAL A 131 -29.79 10.76 14.07
CA VAL A 131 -30.47 11.17 15.32
C VAL A 131 -31.90 11.53 14.96
N GLU A 132 -32.78 10.53 14.88
CA GLU A 132 -34.23 10.69 15.12
C GLU A 132 -34.88 9.29 15.21
N SER A 133 -35.46 8.96 16.37
CA SER A 133 -36.45 7.88 16.60
C SER A 133 -36.01 6.43 16.31
N LYS A 134 -36.14 5.43 17.19
CA LYS A 134 -37.32 5.09 18.01
C LYS A 134 -36.99 3.98 19.02
N LYS A 135 -37.35 4.25 20.28
CA LYS A 135 -37.69 3.38 21.40
C LYS A 135 -38.22 1.98 21.01
N VAL A 136 -37.79 0.90 21.69
CA VAL A 136 -38.63 -0.06 22.46
C VAL A 136 -37.89 -1.39 22.77
N GLU A 137 -37.99 -1.77 24.05
CA GLU A 137 -37.90 -3.08 24.73
C GLU A 137 -36.62 -3.93 24.79
N THR A 138 -35.98 -3.76 25.95
CA THR A 138 -35.32 -4.75 26.79
C THR A 138 -36.15 -6.02 27.02
N LYS A 139 -35.56 -7.22 26.81
CA LYS A 139 -35.88 -8.40 27.62
C LYS A 139 -34.72 -9.42 27.72
N SER A 140 -34.16 -9.45 28.93
CA SER A 140 -33.49 -10.52 29.70
C SER A 140 -32.85 -11.76 29.03
N ILE A 141 -31.58 -11.95 29.40
CA ILE A 141 -30.73 -13.16 29.45
C ILE A 141 -31.33 -14.20 30.45
N PRO A 142 -31.01 -15.50 30.35
CA PRO A 142 -29.99 -16.06 31.26
C PRO A 142 -28.93 -16.96 30.58
N GLU A 143 -27.73 -16.90 31.16
CA GLU A 143 -26.50 -17.66 30.92
C GLU A 143 -26.47 -18.95 31.82
N PRO A 144 -25.34 -19.66 31.95
CA PRO A 144 -24.92 -20.90 31.29
C PRO A 144 -25.03 -22.14 32.21
N GLU A 145 -24.61 -23.33 31.75
CA GLU A 145 -23.76 -24.28 32.53
C GLU A 145 -23.32 -25.53 31.73
N PRO A 146 -22.34 -26.37 32.19
CA PRO A 146 -21.10 -26.63 31.44
C PRO A 146 -20.77 -28.13 31.21
N GLN A 147 -19.50 -28.41 30.85
CA GLN A 147 -18.76 -29.70 30.94
C GLN A 147 -18.82 -30.56 29.65
N SER A 148 -17.77 -31.22 29.14
CA SER A 148 -16.49 -31.69 29.70
C SER A 148 -15.50 -32.09 28.57
N LYS A 149 -14.19 -31.97 28.82
CA LYS A 149 -13.07 -32.68 28.14
C LYS A 149 -13.08 -34.19 28.50
N PRO A 150 -12.41 -35.16 27.80
CA PRO A 150 -10.93 -35.30 27.69
C PRO A 150 -10.43 -35.92 26.34
N ALA A 151 -9.23 -35.53 25.86
CA ALA A 151 -7.93 -36.22 25.92
C ALA A 151 -7.61 -37.27 24.83
N SER A 152 -6.53 -36.95 24.10
CA SER A 152 -5.49 -37.78 23.45
C SER A 152 -5.79 -39.19 22.90
N SER A 153 -5.39 -39.41 21.64
CA SER A 153 -4.28 -40.35 21.32
C SER A 153 -3.98 -40.36 19.81
N LYS A 154 -2.72 -40.14 19.42
CA LYS A 154 -2.13 -40.70 18.18
C LYS A 154 -1.73 -42.16 18.48
N PRO A 155 -1.83 -43.10 17.53
CA PRO A 155 -0.69 -43.46 16.67
C PRO A 155 -1.11 -43.60 15.18
N SER A 156 -0.23 -43.34 14.20
CA SER A 156 0.43 -44.35 13.34
C SER A 156 -0.56 -45.43 12.84
N CYS A 157 -0.82 -45.66 11.55
CA CYS A 157 0.12 -45.82 10.45
C CYS A 157 -0.64 -45.99 9.10
N ASN A 158 0.18 -46.13 8.05
CA ASN A 158 0.06 -46.92 6.82
C ASN A 158 -1.10 -46.72 5.82
N CYS A 159 -0.66 -46.47 4.60
CA CYS A 159 -1.39 -46.42 3.36
C CYS A 159 -1.99 -47.79 3.00
N SER A 160 -3.31 -47.85 2.90
CA SER A 160 -4.02 -48.68 1.93
C SER A 160 -5.33 -47.95 1.66
N THR A 161 -5.48 -47.38 0.48
CA THR A 161 -6.69 -46.62 0.09
C THR A 161 -7.95 -47.48 0.16
N PRO A 162 -9.01 -47.01 0.84
CA PRO A 162 -10.37 -47.13 0.38
C PRO A 162 -10.86 -45.73 -0.05
N ARG A 163 -11.47 -45.63 -1.24
CA ARG A 163 -12.22 -44.42 -1.62
C ARG A 163 -13.46 -44.33 -0.72
N ILE A 164 -13.32 -43.67 0.42
CA ILE A 164 -14.42 -43.14 1.21
C ILE A 164 -14.47 -41.66 0.88
N SER A 165 -15.49 -41.25 0.13
CA SER A 165 -15.87 -39.85 -0.03
C SER A 165 -16.33 -39.33 1.32
N VAL A 166 -15.37 -38.97 2.19
CA VAL A 166 -15.67 -38.15 3.35
C VAL A 166 -15.92 -36.77 2.81
N THR A 167 -17.18 -36.40 2.79
CA THR A 167 -17.69 -35.08 2.47
C THR A 167 -17.22 -34.10 3.57
N THR A 168 -15.93 -33.75 3.58
CA THR A 168 -15.38 -32.79 4.54
C THR A 168 -15.74 -31.38 4.08
N THR A 169 -16.66 -30.75 4.81
CA THR A 169 -16.90 -29.31 4.67
C THR A 169 -15.59 -28.57 4.90
N PRO A 170 -15.12 -27.71 3.98
CA PRO A 170 -13.89 -26.98 4.17
C PRO A 170 -13.98 -26.09 5.42
N THR A 171 -12.92 -26.12 6.23
CA THR A 171 -12.83 -25.40 7.50
C THR A 171 -11.73 -24.34 7.46
N CYS A 172 -11.84 -23.34 8.32
CA CYS A 172 -10.78 -22.37 8.54
C CYS A 172 -9.52 -23.04 9.12
N LYS A 173 -8.34 -22.74 8.58
CA LYS A 173 -7.07 -23.30 9.09
C LYS A 173 -6.57 -22.65 10.38
N ILE A 174 -7.24 -21.60 10.87
CA ILE A 174 -6.88 -20.89 12.11
C ILE A 174 -7.76 -21.36 13.26
N CYS A 175 -9.08 -21.27 13.13
CA CYS A 175 -10.03 -21.65 14.18
C CYS A 175 -10.69 -23.02 13.99
N SER A 176 -10.40 -23.73 12.88
CA SER A 176 -10.99 -25.03 12.53
C SER A 176 -12.52 -25.05 12.38
N ALA A 177 -13.19 -23.88 12.41
CA ALA A 177 -14.62 -23.78 12.18
C ALA A 177 -14.97 -24.00 10.70
N PRO A 178 -16.11 -24.67 10.39
CA PRO A 178 -16.60 -24.79 9.02
C PRO A 178 -16.97 -23.43 8.44
N TYR A 179 -16.65 -23.21 7.17
CA TYR A 179 -16.98 -21.96 6.50
C TYR A 179 -18.49 -21.85 6.24
N THR A 180 -19.03 -20.64 6.37
CA THR A 180 -20.44 -20.31 6.12
C THR A 180 -20.57 -19.23 5.05
N GLU A 181 -21.68 -19.19 4.33
CA GLU A 181 -21.90 -18.17 3.29
C GLU A 181 -21.92 -16.73 3.85
N ASN A 182 -22.50 -16.59 5.04
CA ASN A 182 -22.69 -15.31 5.73
C ASN A 182 -22.24 -15.40 7.20
N GLY A 183 -21.86 -14.25 7.75
CA GLY A 183 -21.47 -14.08 9.15
C GLY A 183 -19.99 -14.34 9.46
N ILE A 184 -19.70 -14.57 10.75
CA ILE A 184 -18.33 -14.60 11.31
C ILE A 184 -17.43 -15.71 10.72
N HIS A 185 -18.02 -16.73 10.11
CA HIS A 185 -17.29 -17.84 9.48
C HIS A 185 -17.26 -17.74 7.95
N THR A 186 -17.55 -16.57 7.38
CA THR A 186 -17.40 -16.34 5.94
C THR A 186 -15.93 -16.35 5.52
N PRO A 187 -15.54 -17.11 4.48
CA PRO A 187 -14.17 -17.15 3.98
C PRO A 187 -13.83 -15.83 3.26
N ARG A 188 -12.83 -15.11 3.78
CA ARG A 188 -12.29 -13.86 3.26
C ARG A 188 -10.90 -14.08 2.65
N ILE A 189 -10.64 -13.50 1.49
CA ILE A 189 -9.37 -13.63 0.76
C ILE A 189 -8.43 -12.47 1.10
N ILE A 190 -7.19 -12.79 1.48
CA ILE A 190 -6.11 -11.82 1.67
C ILE A 190 -5.54 -11.43 0.29
N LYS A 191 -5.74 -10.17 -0.13
CA LYS A 191 -5.51 -9.69 -1.50
C LYS A 191 -4.10 -9.95 -2.05
N GLU A 192 -3.06 -9.75 -1.25
CA GLU A 192 -1.67 -9.85 -1.74
C GLU A 192 -1.18 -11.29 -1.94
N CYS A 193 -1.85 -12.29 -1.34
CA CYS A 193 -1.37 -13.68 -1.36
C CYS A 193 -2.42 -14.74 -1.70
N GLY A 194 -3.71 -14.38 -1.80
CA GLY A 194 -4.79 -15.31 -2.16
C GLY A 194 -5.20 -16.30 -1.08
N HIS A 195 -4.56 -16.31 0.10
CA HIS A 195 -4.95 -17.19 1.20
C HIS A 195 -6.31 -16.79 1.78
N SER A 196 -7.10 -17.80 2.16
CA SER A 196 -8.41 -17.60 2.77
C SER A 196 -8.40 -17.86 4.28
N VAL A 197 -9.02 -16.96 5.03
CA VAL A 197 -9.28 -17.05 6.49
C VAL A 197 -10.74 -16.72 6.75
N CYS A 198 -11.33 -17.13 7.87
CA CYS A 198 -12.69 -16.69 8.18
C CYS A 198 -12.72 -15.22 8.64
N GLU A 199 -13.87 -14.57 8.49
CA GLU A 199 -14.08 -13.17 8.87
C GLU A 199 -13.65 -12.88 10.32
N GLN A 200 -14.06 -13.71 11.27
CA GLN A 200 -13.67 -13.58 12.67
C GLN A 200 -12.14 -13.63 12.86
N CYS A 201 -11.46 -14.54 12.15
CA CYS A 201 -10.01 -14.63 12.25
C CYS A 201 -9.32 -13.43 11.57
N ALA A 202 -9.87 -12.93 10.47
CA ALA A 202 -9.39 -11.70 9.85
C ALA A 202 -9.57 -10.49 10.78
N ASP A 203 -10.70 -10.37 11.48
CA ASP A 203 -10.93 -9.30 12.45
C ASP A 203 -9.97 -9.39 13.64
N ASN A 204 -9.70 -10.60 14.13
CA ASN A 204 -8.74 -10.80 15.20
C ASN A 204 -7.32 -10.41 14.75
N LEU A 205 -6.94 -10.73 13.50
CA LEU A 205 -5.65 -10.33 12.94
C LEU A 205 -5.52 -8.81 12.79
N LEU A 206 -6.62 -8.13 12.46
CA LEU A 206 -6.68 -6.66 12.42
C LEU A 206 -6.59 -6.05 13.82
N LYS A 207 -7.30 -6.57 14.82
CA LYS A 207 -7.27 -6.05 16.20
C LYS A 207 -5.92 -6.19 16.88
N LEU A 208 -5.12 -7.20 16.50
CA LEU A 208 -3.79 -7.42 17.05
C LEU A 208 -2.76 -6.38 16.59
N LYS A 209 -3.05 -5.59 15.54
CA LYS A 209 -2.12 -4.58 15.01
C LYS A 209 -2.83 -3.23 14.94
N THR A 210 -2.21 -2.20 15.51
CA THR A 210 -2.77 -0.84 15.58
C THR A 210 -2.88 -0.14 14.23
N GLU A 211 -2.25 -0.72 13.21
CA GLU A 211 -2.19 -0.20 11.85
C GLU A 211 -3.01 -1.15 10.96
N ASN A 212 -3.83 -0.58 10.08
CA ASN A 212 -4.84 -1.26 9.26
C ASN A 212 -4.26 -2.23 8.20
N PHE A 213 -3.48 -3.23 8.64
CA PHE A 213 -2.86 -4.22 7.79
C PHE A 213 -2.95 -5.61 8.43
N ILE A 214 -3.14 -6.61 7.58
CA ILE A 214 -3.11 -8.03 7.95
C ILE A 214 -1.80 -8.63 7.48
N THR A 215 -1.11 -9.32 8.37
CA THR A 215 -0.02 -10.22 8.00
C THR A 215 -0.57 -11.63 7.84
N CYS A 216 -0.44 -12.20 6.65
CA CYS A 216 -0.94 -13.55 6.39
C CYS A 216 -0.22 -14.57 7.30
N PRO A 217 -0.94 -15.40 8.08
CA PRO A 217 -0.32 -16.38 8.97
C PRO A 217 0.32 -17.57 8.24
N PHE A 218 0.02 -17.75 6.95
CA PHE A 218 0.52 -18.88 6.16
C PHE A 218 1.79 -18.54 5.37
N CYS A 219 1.90 -17.31 4.87
CA CYS A 219 2.99 -16.91 3.97
C CYS A 219 3.66 -15.58 4.36
N GLN A 220 3.28 -14.99 5.50
CA GLN A 220 3.84 -13.77 6.10
C GLN A 220 3.77 -12.51 5.22
N LYS A 221 3.06 -12.55 4.08
CA LYS A 221 2.87 -11.38 3.23
C LYS A 221 1.93 -10.38 3.90
N VAL A 222 2.31 -9.11 3.89
CA VAL A 222 1.53 -8.00 4.45
C VAL A 222 0.50 -7.53 3.43
N THR A 223 -0.72 -7.26 3.86
CA THR A 223 -1.82 -6.73 3.04
C THR A 223 -2.47 -5.58 3.77
N ILE A 224 -2.61 -4.44 3.11
CA ILE A 224 -3.29 -3.27 3.65
C ILE A 224 -4.80 -3.49 3.51
N VAL A 225 -5.55 -3.32 4.59
CA VAL A 225 -7.00 -3.52 4.64
C VAL A 225 -7.64 -2.22 5.09
N HIS A 226 -8.34 -1.55 4.19
CA HIS A 226 -9.01 -0.28 4.48
C HIS A 226 -10.37 -0.55 5.15
N GLY A 227 -10.39 -0.91 6.43
CA GLY A 227 -11.62 -1.12 7.22
C GLY A 227 -11.64 -2.42 8.04
N SER A 228 -12.83 -2.93 8.33
CA SER A 228 -13.05 -4.21 9.02
C SER A 228 -12.78 -5.42 8.12
N ALA A 229 -12.72 -6.63 8.67
CA ALA A 229 -12.53 -7.85 7.88
C ALA A 229 -13.62 -8.07 6.81
N GLU A 230 -14.81 -7.51 6.99
CA GLU A 230 -15.90 -7.57 6.03
C GLU A 230 -15.57 -6.94 4.67
N THR A 231 -14.62 -6.01 4.64
CA THR A 231 -14.15 -5.33 3.43
C THR A 231 -13.29 -6.23 2.53
N LEU A 232 -12.79 -7.34 3.07
CA LEU A 232 -12.04 -8.32 2.30
C LEU A 232 -12.99 -9.09 1.36
N PRO A 233 -12.56 -9.38 0.12
CA PRO A 233 -13.41 -10.12 -0.82
C PRO A 233 -13.74 -11.52 -0.29
N LYS A 234 -15.00 -11.93 -0.44
CA LYS A 234 -15.43 -13.30 -0.15
C LYS A 234 -14.78 -14.28 -1.13
N ASN A 235 -14.47 -15.48 -0.66
CA ASN A 235 -14.08 -16.58 -1.54
C ASN A 235 -15.30 -17.30 -2.10
N PHE A 236 -15.90 -16.75 -3.16
CA PHE A 236 -17.10 -17.33 -3.79
C PHE A 236 -16.86 -18.74 -4.35
N ALA A 237 -15.65 -19.02 -4.88
CA ALA A 237 -15.32 -20.36 -5.36
C ALA A 237 -15.35 -21.41 -4.24
N LEU A 238 -14.86 -21.06 -3.05
CA LEU A 238 -14.94 -21.96 -1.89
C LEU A 238 -16.37 -22.11 -1.36
N LEU A 239 -17.18 -21.04 -1.41
CA LEU A 239 -18.59 -21.08 -1.04
C LEU A 239 -19.41 -21.97 -1.98
N GLU A 240 -19.18 -21.89 -3.29
CA GLU A 240 -19.81 -22.76 -4.29
C GLU A 240 -19.44 -24.24 -4.07
N GLN A 241 -18.20 -24.52 -3.67
CA GLN A 241 -17.78 -25.88 -3.30
C GLN A 241 -18.51 -26.39 -2.05
N ILE A 242 -18.74 -25.55 -1.05
CA ILE A 242 -19.51 -25.91 0.15
C ILE A 242 -20.97 -26.19 -0.22
N GLU A 243 -21.56 -25.34 -1.05
CA GLU A 243 -22.96 -25.45 -1.45
C GLU A 243 -23.23 -26.69 -2.32
N SER A 244 -22.35 -26.96 -3.30
CA SER A 244 -22.45 -28.15 -4.16
C SER A 244 -22.32 -29.45 -3.38
N VAL A 245 -21.51 -29.45 -2.32
CA VAL A 245 -21.36 -30.55 -1.38
C VAL A 245 -22.62 -30.74 -0.50
N GLN A 246 -23.24 -29.66 -0.05
CA GLN A 246 -24.48 -29.71 0.74
C GLN A 246 -25.70 -30.11 -0.10
N LYS A 247 -25.68 -29.83 -1.41
CA LYS A 247 -26.76 -30.18 -2.35
C LYS A 247 -26.73 -31.61 -2.86
N ILE A 248 -25.74 -32.43 -2.50
CA ILE A 248 -25.80 -33.88 -2.77
C ILE A 248 -26.80 -34.47 -1.78
N PRO A 249 -28.01 -34.88 -2.22
CA PRO A 249 -28.87 -35.66 -1.37
C PRO A 249 -28.09 -36.93 -1.07
N MET A 250 -28.02 -37.33 0.20
CA MET A 250 -27.57 -38.67 0.57
C MET A 250 -28.55 -39.69 -0.02
N MET A 251 -28.42 -39.99 -1.32
CA MET A 251 -29.10 -41.09 -1.95
C MET A 251 -28.48 -42.37 -1.39
N SER A 252 -29.08 -42.85 -0.29
CA SER A 252 -29.21 -44.25 0.06
C SER A 252 -28.11 -45.16 -0.51
N VAL A 253 -26.94 -45.18 0.12
CA VAL A 253 -26.03 -46.32 -0.02
C VAL A 253 -26.68 -47.48 0.76
N LYS A 254 -27.50 -48.30 0.07
CA LYS A 254 -27.94 -49.58 0.64
C LYS A 254 -26.70 -50.46 0.80
N PRO A 255 -26.42 -51.03 1.98
CA PRO A 255 -25.37 -52.01 2.12
C PRO A 255 -25.75 -53.22 1.25
N ASN A 256 -24.85 -53.59 0.33
CA ASN A 256 -24.94 -54.82 -0.43
C ASN A 256 -24.59 -55.96 0.54
N ILE A 257 -25.62 -56.52 1.20
CA ILE A 257 -25.48 -57.77 1.96
C ILE A 257 -25.50 -58.88 0.90
N LEU A 258 -24.30 -59.37 0.56
CA LEU A 258 -24.14 -60.63 -0.15
C LEU A 258 -24.53 -61.76 0.81
N TYR A 259 -25.51 -62.56 0.40
CA TYR A 259 -25.78 -63.89 0.95
C TYR A 259 -24.83 -64.91 0.33
#